data_AF-A0A8D8UNZ5-F1
#
_entry.id   AF-A0A8D8UNZ5-F1
#
_cell.length_a   1.000
_cell.length_b   1.000
_cell.length_c   1.000
_cell.angle_alpha   90.00
_cell.angle_beta   90.00
_cell.angle_gamma   90.00
#
_symmetry.space_group_name_H-M   'P 1'
#
loop_
_entity.id
_entity.type
_entity.pdbx_description
1 polymer ?
#
loop_
_entity_poly.entity_id
_entity_poly.type
_entity_poly.pdbx_seq_one_letter_code
_entity_poly.pdbx_strand_id
1 'polypeptide(L)'
;FYDPETNEIISSAVTMKKIKTKEFLLDNPEPRKDYGGPIDYLTSMKFANLEDIDVNYIGISSQSSRDEAIVAYSGVALSGNRITGIVSYVDSMIKFDKTLQWHVPSSWSLDQAVTVPLVYCMAYLCLEKEKSCWRDHEQDQKVLIHCGDTALGEACIALAHEHLHHFYAYRSKYNERSFLLSIYNAV
;
A
#
# COMPACT_ATOMS: atom_id res chain seq x y z
N PHE A 1 -1.86 5.89 26.70
CA PHE A 1 -2.14 6.50 25.39
C PHE A 1 -3.11 5.60 24.66
N TYR A 2 -4.37 6.01 24.58
CA TYR A 2 -5.43 5.33 23.85
C TYR A 2 -6.44 6.41 23.46
N ASP A 3 -6.35 6.86 22.22
CA ASP A 3 -7.33 7.76 21.62
C ASP A 3 -8.15 6.96 20.61
N PRO A 4 -9.47 6.77 20.83
CA PRO A 4 -10.33 6.11 19.87
C PRO A 4 -10.34 6.79 18.50
N GLU A 5 -10.34 8.14 18.46
CA GLU A 5 -10.54 8.89 17.21
C GLU A 5 -9.34 8.74 16.28
N THR A 6 -8.12 8.98 16.77
CA THR A 6 -6.88 8.70 16.02
C THR A 6 -6.82 7.25 15.53
N ASN A 7 -7.24 6.28 16.34
CA ASN A 7 -7.13 4.87 15.97
C ASN A 7 -8.21 4.43 14.95
N GLU A 8 -9.41 5.02 15.00
CA GLU A 8 -10.46 4.82 14.00
C GLU A 8 -10.11 5.52 12.68
N ILE A 9 -9.48 6.70 12.73
CA ILE A 9 -8.91 7.39 11.56
C ILE A 9 -7.80 6.55 10.91
N ILE A 10 -6.84 6.01 11.68
CA ILE A 10 -5.75 5.16 11.14
C ILE A 10 -6.31 3.84 10.57
N SER A 11 -7.17 3.15 11.32
CA SER A 11 -7.76 1.86 10.90
C SER A 11 -8.61 2.01 9.63
N SER A 12 -9.45 3.04 9.56
CA SER A 12 -10.20 3.36 8.34
C SER A 12 -9.26 3.73 7.20
N ALA A 13 -8.24 4.58 7.42
CA ALA A 13 -7.34 5.10 6.39
C ALA A 13 -6.48 4.03 5.68
N VAL A 14 -6.10 2.98 6.41
CA VAL A 14 -5.13 1.97 5.95
C VAL A 14 -5.77 0.82 5.15
N THR A 15 -7.10 0.77 5.05
CA THR A 15 -7.80 -0.24 4.26
C THR A 15 -7.61 0.00 2.75
N MET A 16 -6.64 -0.72 2.14
CA MET A 16 -6.46 -0.73 0.69
C MET A 16 -7.51 -1.62 0.01
N LYS A 17 -8.13 -1.10 -1.07
CA LYS A 17 -9.02 -1.86 -1.96
C LYS A 17 -8.30 -2.17 -3.27
N LYS A 18 -8.14 -3.46 -3.61
CA LYS A 18 -7.73 -3.89 -4.95
C LYS A 18 -8.91 -3.81 -5.94
N ILE A 19 -8.69 -3.34 -7.17
CA ILE A 19 -9.68 -3.32 -8.26
C ILE A 19 -9.09 -3.85 -9.57
N LYS A 20 -9.71 -4.89 -10.14
CA LYS A 20 -9.28 -5.54 -11.39
C LYS A 20 -9.81 -4.76 -12.61
N THR A 21 -8.92 -3.97 -13.22
CA THR A 21 -9.21 -3.05 -14.33
C THR A 21 -10.03 -3.68 -15.46
N LYS A 22 -9.58 -4.83 -15.98
CA LYS A 22 -10.16 -5.45 -17.18
C LYS A 22 -11.59 -5.97 -16.99
N GLU A 23 -11.99 -6.32 -15.76
CA GLU A 23 -13.38 -6.73 -15.48
C GLU A 23 -14.26 -5.50 -15.28
N PHE A 24 -13.83 -4.53 -14.47
CA PHE A 24 -14.58 -3.29 -14.25
C PHE A 24 -14.86 -2.52 -15.55
N LEU A 25 -13.89 -2.47 -16.48
CA LEU A 25 -14.04 -1.81 -17.79
C LEU A 25 -14.95 -2.57 -18.76
N LEU A 26 -15.16 -3.88 -18.58
CA LEU A 26 -16.15 -4.65 -19.34
C LEU A 26 -17.57 -4.37 -18.81
N ASP A 27 -17.72 -4.28 -17.48
CA ASP A 27 -19.00 -3.96 -16.82
C ASP A 27 -19.38 -2.46 -16.98
N ASN A 28 -18.41 -1.57 -17.15
CA ASN A 28 -18.56 -0.12 -17.26
C ASN A 28 -17.82 0.44 -18.50
N PRO A 29 -18.31 0.21 -19.73
CA PRO A 29 -17.59 0.58 -20.96
C PRO A 29 -17.59 2.08 -21.29
N GLU A 30 -18.42 2.90 -20.63
CA GLU A 30 -18.37 4.37 -20.73
C GLU A 30 -18.27 5.04 -19.35
N PRO A 31 -17.50 6.14 -19.23
CA PRO A 31 -17.42 6.92 -18.00
C PRO A 31 -18.75 7.68 -17.77
N ARG A 32 -19.58 7.14 -16.87
CA ARG A 32 -20.79 7.84 -16.39
C ARG A 32 -20.41 9.15 -15.70
N LYS A 33 -21.23 10.20 -15.88
CA LYS A 33 -20.95 11.56 -15.38
C LYS A 33 -21.31 11.73 -13.90
N ASP A 34 -22.07 10.78 -13.39
CA ASP A 34 -22.77 10.73 -12.12
C ASP A 34 -21.99 10.01 -10.99
N TYR A 35 -20.75 9.58 -11.25
CA TYR A 35 -19.89 8.98 -10.22
C TYR A 35 -19.57 9.96 -9.07
N GLY A 36 -19.91 9.51 -7.85
CA GLY A 36 -19.79 10.28 -6.61
C GLY A 36 -18.60 9.92 -5.72
N GLY A 37 -17.74 8.98 -6.13
CA GLY A 37 -16.63 8.48 -5.31
C GLY A 37 -15.30 8.32 -6.07
N PRO A 38 -14.16 8.28 -5.35
CA PRO A 38 -12.82 8.14 -5.96
C PRO A 38 -12.67 6.85 -6.76
N ILE A 39 -13.18 5.75 -6.22
CA ILE A 39 -13.06 4.38 -6.78
C ILE A 39 -13.56 4.31 -8.22
N ASP A 40 -14.72 4.89 -8.50
CA ASP A 40 -15.36 4.80 -9.82
C ASP A 40 -14.65 5.74 -10.81
N TYR A 41 -14.29 6.94 -10.36
CA TYR A 41 -13.49 7.87 -11.16
C TYR A 41 -12.15 7.22 -11.56
N LEU A 42 -11.39 6.71 -10.59
CA LEU A 42 -10.08 6.12 -10.80
C LEU A 42 -10.17 4.95 -11.79
N THR A 43 -11.17 4.08 -11.65
CA THR A 43 -11.32 2.93 -12.57
C THR A 43 -11.91 3.32 -13.94
N SER A 44 -12.53 4.50 -14.06
CA SER A 44 -12.91 5.11 -15.35
C SER A 44 -11.75 5.80 -16.08
N MET A 45 -10.63 6.08 -15.40
CA MET A 45 -9.43 6.59 -16.08
C MET A 45 -8.88 5.54 -17.05
N LYS A 46 -8.42 6.01 -18.21
CA LYS A 46 -7.77 5.17 -19.23
C LYS A 46 -6.33 4.82 -18.84
N PHE A 47 -6.18 4.12 -17.72
CA PHE A 47 -4.95 3.42 -17.29
C PHE A 47 -4.41 2.42 -18.35
N ALA A 48 -5.18 2.15 -19.41
CA ALA A 48 -4.81 1.31 -20.55
C ALA A 48 -3.58 1.77 -21.35
N ASN A 49 -3.03 2.97 -21.11
CA ASN A 49 -1.74 3.43 -21.67
C ASN A 49 -0.94 4.24 -20.62
N LEU A 50 -0.67 3.65 -19.45
CA LEU A 50 0.14 4.28 -18.41
C LEU A 50 1.64 4.12 -18.76
N GLU A 51 2.21 5.05 -19.54
CA GLU A 51 3.60 4.97 -20.06
C GLU A 51 3.98 3.55 -20.57
N ASP A 52 3.27 3.08 -21.59
CA ASP A 52 3.46 1.74 -22.18
C ASP A 52 3.21 0.55 -21.22
N ILE A 53 2.38 0.71 -20.17
CA ILE A 53 1.97 -0.36 -19.24
C ILE A 53 0.47 -0.70 -19.35
N ASP A 54 0.18 -1.98 -19.62
CA ASP A 54 -1.13 -2.60 -19.43
C ASP A 54 -1.37 -2.88 -17.94
N VAL A 55 -2.04 -1.95 -17.25
CA VAL A 55 -2.35 -2.08 -15.83
C VAL A 55 -3.48 -3.08 -15.61
N ASN A 56 -3.20 -4.11 -14.81
CA ASN A 56 -4.13 -5.21 -14.50
C ASN A 56 -4.71 -5.12 -13.07
N TYR A 57 -4.15 -4.23 -12.25
CA TYR A 57 -4.60 -3.95 -10.89
C TYR A 57 -4.30 -2.54 -10.44
N ILE A 58 -5.22 -2.03 -9.63
CA ILE A 58 -5.16 -0.76 -8.91
C ILE A 58 -5.35 -1.08 -7.43
N GLY A 59 -4.55 -0.48 -6.54
CA GLY A 59 -4.73 -0.48 -5.08
C GLY A 59 -4.95 0.94 -4.59
N ILE A 60 -6.06 1.19 -3.90
CA ILE A 60 -6.51 2.53 -3.51
C ILE A 60 -6.69 2.58 -1.99
N SER A 61 -6.18 3.62 -1.33
CA SER A 61 -6.48 3.90 0.08
C SER A 61 -7.87 4.54 0.24
N SER A 62 -8.55 4.24 1.34
CA SER A 62 -9.88 4.78 1.65
C SER A 62 -9.93 6.31 1.75
N GLN A 63 -8.83 6.98 2.10
CA GLN A 63 -8.71 8.44 2.17
C GLN A 63 -8.47 9.11 0.81
N SER A 64 -8.47 8.36 -0.30
CA SER A 64 -8.50 8.96 -1.64
C SER A 64 -9.71 9.90 -1.79
N SER A 65 -9.54 11.01 -2.52
CA SER A 65 -10.60 11.94 -2.87
C SER A 65 -10.90 11.90 -4.38
N ARG A 66 -11.88 12.69 -4.84
CA ARG A 66 -12.20 12.82 -6.28
C ARG A 66 -11.06 13.47 -7.07
N ASP A 67 -10.33 14.37 -6.43
CA ASP A 67 -9.45 15.33 -7.08
C ASP A 67 -7.97 15.12 -6.72
N GLU A 68 -7.67 14.47 -5.58
CA GLU A 68 -6.35 13.97 -5.20
C GLU A 68 -6.40 12.54 -4.62
N ALA A 69 -5.50 11.67 -5.08
CA ALA A 69 -5.33 10.30 -4.57
C ALA A 69 -3.89 9.79 -4.77
N ILE A 70 -3.44 8.91 -3.87
CA ILE A 70 -2.22 8.10 -4.07
C ILE A 70 -2.64 6.68 -4.39
N VAL A 71 -2.11 6.11 -5.48
CA VAL A 71 -2.63 4.89 -6.09
C VAL A 71 -1.50 3.91 -6.38
N ALA A 72 -1.57 2.72 -5.80
CA ALA A 72 -0.71 1.61 -6.19
C ALA A 72 -1.22 0.99 -7.50
N TYR A 73 -0.32 0.53 -8.37
CA TYR A 73 -0.67 -0.18 -9.60
C TYR A 73 0.21 -1.42 -9.83
N SER A 74 -0.31 -2.40 -10.57
CA SER A 74 0.52 -3.48 -11.13
C SER A 74 0.02 -3.91 -12.52
N GLY A 75 0.94 -4.32 -13.37
CA GLY A 75 0.68 -4.58 -14.79
C GLY A 75 1.88 -5.15 -15.55
N VAL A 76 1.79 -5.07 -16.88
CA VAL A 76 2.82 -5.54 -17.81
C VAL A 76 3.18 -4.42 -18.78
N ALA A 77 4.46 -4.06 -18.88
CA ALA A 77 4.94 -3.10 -19.86
C ALA A 77 4.98 -3.70 -21.28
N LEU A 78 4.98 -2.88 -22.33
CA LEU A 78 5.14 -3.32 -23.73
C LEU A 78 6.44 -4.11 -23.98
N SER A 79 7.45 -3.95 -23.11
CA SER A 79 8.67 -4.77 -23.08
C SER A 79 8.47 -6.19 -22.54
N GLY A 80 7.25 -6.59 -22.17
CA GLY A 80 6.92 -7.85 -21.51
C GLY A 80 7.26 -7.88 -20.01
N ASN A 81 7.91 -6.85 -19.48
CA ASN A 81 8.30 -6.77 -18.08
C ASN A 81 7.08 -6.61 -17.17
N ARG A 82 7.04 -7.39 -16.08
CA ARG A 82 6.03 -7.29 -15.04
C ARG A 82 6.43 -6.21 -14.03
N ILE A 83 5.54 -5.25 -13.80
CA ILE A 83 5.87 -4.01 -13.08
C ILE A 83 4.78 -3.69 -12.05
N THR A 84 5.19 -3.11 -10.93
CA THR A 84 4.32 -2.52 -9.93
C THR A 84 4.90 -1.19 -9.45
N GLY A 85 4.07 -0.29 -8.93
CA GLY A 85 4.52 1.03 -8.51
C GLY A 85 3.43 1.84 -7.81
N ILE A 86 3.75 3.11 -7.59
CA ILE A 86 2.83 4.12 -7.07
C ILE A 86 2.71 5.24 -8.10
N VAL A 87 1.51 5.77 -8.30
CA VAL A 87 1.29 7.04 -9.00
C VAL A 87 0.54 8.02 -8.11
N SER A 88 0.83 9.30 -8.28
CA SER A 88 0.01 10.38 -7.74
C SER A 88 -1.06 10.74 -8.79
N TYR A 89 -2.30 10.90 -8.34
CA TYR A 89 -3.40 11.43 -9.11
C TYR A 89 -3.80 12.78 -8.51
N VAL A 90 -3.82 13.85 -9.33
CA VAL A 90 -4.17 15.22 -8.93
C VAL A 90 -4.87 15.91 -10.11
N ASP A 91 -6.00 16.60 -9.89
CA ASP A 91 -6.70 17.45 -10.87
C ASP A 91 -6.98 16.75 -12.22
N SER A 92 -7.55 15.53 -12.20
CA SER A 92 -7.77 14.69 -13.39
C SER A 92 -6.48 14.23 -14.12
N MET A 93 -5.29 14.44 -13.56
CA MET A 93 -4.00 14.04 -14.14
C MET A 93 -3.31 12.97 -13.29
N ILE A 94 -2.80 11.92 -13.95
CA ILE A 94 -1.88 10.96 -13.33
C ILE A 94 -0.46 11.51 -13.52
N LYS A 95 0.29 11.64 -12.42
CA LYS A 95 1.71 11.98 -12.39
C LYS A 95 2.50 10.69 -12.15
N PHE A 96 3.32 10.33 -13.14
CA PHE A 96 4.19 9.16 -13.08
C PHE A 96 5.55 9.52 -12.47
N ASP A 97 6.13 8.60 -11.71
CA ASP A 97 7.51 8.72 -11.21
C ASP A 97 8.24 7.38 -11.36
N LYS A 98 9.32 7.38 -12.13
CA LYS A 98 10.16 6.20 -12.41
C LYS A 98 11.00 5.75 -11.20
N THR A 99 11.09 6.57 -10.15
CA THR A 99 11.66 6.19 -8.86
C THR A 99 10.68 5.41 -7.98
N LEU A 100 9.36 5.51 -8.25
CA LEU A 100 8.30 4.79 -7.56
C LEU A 100 7.78 3.60 -8.39
N GLN A 101 8.71 2.92 -9.08
CA GLN A 101 8.45 1.83 -10.02
C GLN A 101 9.42 0.67 -9.76
N TRP A 102 8.89 -0.55 -9.65
CA TRP A 102 9.65 -1.76 -9.33
C TRP A 102 9.27 -2.94 -10.23
N HIS A 103 10.24 -3.81 -10.50
CA HIS A 103 9.99 -5.09 -11.16
C HIS A 103 9.29 -6.07 -10.20
N VAL A 104 8.29 -6.79 -10.70
CA VAL A 104 7.57 -7.79 -9.91
C VAL A 104 8.32 -9.14 -9.92
N PRO A 105 8.63 -9.74 -8.75
CA PRO A 105 9.24 -11.06 -8.68
C PRO A 105 8.48 -12.14 -9.47
N SER A 106 9.20 -13.07 -10.09
CA SER A 106 8.61 -14.18 -10.85
C SER A 106 7.73 -15.11 -9.99
N SER A 107 8.02 -15.21 -8.70
CA SER A 107 7.26 -15.97 -7.70
C SER A 107 5.95 -15.29 -7.25
N TRP A 108 5.78 -14.00 -7.48
CA TRP A 108 4.58 -13.25 -7.10
C TRP A 108 3.63 -13.11 -8.28
N SER A 109 2.33 -13.26 -8.03
CA SER A 109 1.30 -12.80 -8.98
C SER A 109 1.27 -11.26 -9.06
N LEU A 110 0.61 -10.70 -10.09
CA LEU A 110 0.33 -9.25 -10.09
C LEU A 110 -0.66 -8.85 -8.98
N ASP A 111 -1.39 -9.82 -8.41
CA ASP A 111 -2.30 -9.65 -7.28
C ASP A 111 -1.52 -9.23 -6.03
N GLN A 112 -0.60 -10.09 -5.61
CA GLN A 112 0.31 -9.86 -4.48
C GLN A 112 1.24 -8.67 -4.73
N ALA A 113 1.54 -8.34 -5.98
CA ALA A 113 2.38 -7.19 -6.31
C ALA A 113 1.72 -5.85 -5.99
N VAL A 114 0.41 -5.68 -6.21
CA VAL A 114 -0.23 -4.35 -6.03
C VAL A 114 -0.40 -3.97 -4.55
N THR A 115 -0.36 -4.94 -3.63
CA THR A 115 -0.56 -4.69 -2.20
C THR A 115 0.69 -4.16 -1.50
N VAL A 116 1.87 -4.27 -2.12
CA VAL A 116 3.17 -3.99 -1.48
C VAL A 116 3.61 -2.51 -1.58
N PRO A 117 3.65 -1.85 -2.76
CA PRO A 117 4.36 -0.57 -2.91
C PRO A 117 3.90 0.53 -1.96
N LEU A 118 2.62 0.90 -2.00
CA LEU A 118 2.09 2.00 -1.18
C LEU A 118 2.25 1.72 0.32
N VAL A 119 2.01 0.47 0.72
CA VAL A 119 2.06 0.05 2.13
C VAL A 119 3.49 0.07 2.68
N TYR A 120 4.46 -0.43 1.92
CA TYR A 120 5.87 -0.41 2.32
C TYR A 120 6.48 1.00 2.24
N CYS A 121 6.12 1.81 1.25
CA CYS A 121 6.52 3.23 1.21
C CYS A 121 5.95 4.01 2.40
N MET A 122 4.69 3.75 2.80
CA MET A 122 4.14 4.33 4.03
C MET A 122 4.87 3.84 5.27
N ALA A 123 5.19 2.54 5.38
CA ALA A 123 5.93 1.98 6.51
C ALA A 123 7.34 2.60 6.65
N TYR A 124 8.10 2.68 5.55
CA TYR A 124 9.38 3.38 5.52
C TYR A 124 9.25 4.85 5.91
N LEU A 125 8.29 5.60 5.35
CA LEU A 125 8.08 7.02 5.68
C LEU A 125 7.64 7.25 7.13
N CYS A 126 6.92 6.31 7.75
CA CYS A 126 6.58 6.36 9.17
C CYS A 126 7.83 6.17 10.04
N LEU A 127 8.64 5.14 9.74
CA LEU A 127 9.81 4.80 10.53
C LEU A 127 10.99 5.77 10.30
N GLU A 128 11.21 6.28 9.08
CA GLU A 128 12.35 7.17 8.75
C GLU A 128 12.17 8.57 9.35
N LYS A 129 10.93 9.06 9.45
CA LYS A 129 10.62 10.35 10.09
C LYS A 129 11.01 10.34 11.56
N GLU A 130 10.89 9.20 12.24
CA GLU A 130 11.52 8.93 13.52
C GLU A 130 13.01 8.65 13.32
N LYS A 131 13.76 9.72 13.01
CA LYS A 131 15.18 9.69 12.58
C LYS A 131 16.15 8.94 13.49
N SER A 132 15.77 8.66 14.74
CA SER A 132 16.54 7.86 15.69
C SER A 132 16.45 6.36 15.45
N CYS A 133 15.37 5.86 14.83
CA CYS A 133 15.14 4.42 14.63
C CYS A 133 16.16 3.75 13.69
N TRP A 134 16.74 4.51 12.75
CA TRP A 134 17.57 3.98 11.65
C TRP A 134 19.05 4.35 11.73
N ARG A 135 19.42 5.28 12.63
CA ARG A 135 20.75 5.90 12.62
C ARG A 135 21.63 5.48 13.78
N ASP A 136 21.03 5.25 14.95
CA ASP A 136 21.76 4.95 16.18
C ASP A 136 21.58 3.48 16.57
N HIS A 137 22.26 2.57 15.86
CA HIS A 137 22.33 1.14 16.23
C HIS A 137 22.86 0.88 17.65
N GLU A 138 23.43 1.90 18.30
CA GLU A 138 23.95 1.88 19.67
C GLU A 138 22.92 2.27 20.75
N GLN A 139 21.69 2.63 20.36
CA GLN A 139 20.62 2.98 21.30
C GLN A 139 19.52 1.91 21.38
N ASP A 140 19.01 1.76 22.60
CA ASP A 140 17.95 0.83 23.00
C ASP A 140 16.54 1.31 22.55
N GLN A 141 16.45 1.80 21.31
CA GLN A 141 15.25 2.33 20.66
C GLN A 141 14.15 1.25 20.61
N LYS A 142 12.97 1.55 21.15
CA LYS A 142 11.86 0.59 21.31
C LYS A 142 10.60 1.12 20.64
N VAL A 143 10.35 0.66 19.41
CA VAL A 143 9.17 1.05 18.62
C VAL A 143 7.93 0.25 19.06
N LEU A 144 6.79 0.94 19.20
CA LEU A 144 5.49 0.32 19.45
C LEU A 144 4.60 0.45 18.21
N ILE A 145 4.35 -0.68 17.54
CA ILE A 145 3.51 -0.77 16.36
C ILE A 145 2.07 -1.07 16.80
N HIS A 146 1.21 -0.06 16.71
CA HIS A 146 -0.24 -0.24 16.87
C HIS A 146 -0.85 -0.86 15.60
N CYS A 147 -1.96 -1.59 15.75
CA CYS A 147 -2.71 -2.20 14.65
C CYS A 147 -1.85 -3.05 13.70
N GLY A 148 -1.00 -3.91 14.29
CA GLY A 148 -0.14 -4.90 13.64
C GLY A 148 -0.87 -6.02 12.90
N ASP A 149 -2.20 -5.90 12.76
CA ASP A 149 -3.16 -6.73 12.02
C ASP A 149 -3.71 -6.02 10.77
N THR A 150 -3.25 -4.80 10.50
CA THR A 150 -3.44 -4.09 9.24
C THR A 150 -2.25 -4.32 8.30
N ALA A 151 -2.45 -4.11 6.99
CA ALA A 151 -1.36 -4.25 6.02
C ALA A 151 -0.16 -3.33 6.33
N LEU A 152 -0.41 -2.09 6.77
CA LEU A 152 0.64 -1.17 7.20
C LEU A 152 1.32 -1.66 8.48
N GLY A 153 0.56 -2.17 9.45
CA GLY A 153 1.10 -2.76 10.66
C GLY A 153 2.01 -3.96 10.37
N GLU A 154 1.62 -4.85 9.47
CA GLU A 154 2.44 -6.01 9.06
C GLU A 154 3.69 -5.59 8.27
N ALA A 155 3.63 -4.56 7.41
CA ALA A 155 4.80 -3.99 6.75
C ALA A 155 5.75 -3.28 7.73
N CYS A 156 5.23 -2.53 8.70
CA CYS A 156 6.01 -1.95 9.78
C CYS A 156 6.68 -3.03 10.64
N ILE A 157 6.02 -4.16 10.89
CA ILE A 157 6.61 -5.32 11.60
C ILE A 157 7.73 -5.95 10.79
N ALA A 158 7.58 -6.10 9.47
CA ALA A 158 8.62 -6.62 8.58
C ALA A 158 9.89 -5.75 8.64
N LEU A 159 9.74 -4.43 8.46
CA LEU A 159 10.86 -3.48 8.53
C LEU A 159 11.46 -3.39 9.94
N ALA A 160 10.63 -3.42 10.99
CA ALA A 160 11.10 -3.43 12.36
C ALA A 160 11.91 -4.70 12.69
N HIS A 161 11.51 -5.86 12.17
CA HIS A 161 12.26 -7.10 12.33
C HIS A 161 13.58 -7.12 11.53
N GLU A 162 13.63 -6.49 10.35
CA GLU A 162 14.87 -6.41 9.56
C GLU A 162 15.90 -5.43 10.13
N HIS A 163 15.45 -4.33 10.77
CA HIS A 163 16.32 -3.19 11.07
C HIS A 163 16.39 -2.75 12.55
N LEU A 164 15.47 -3.18 13.42
CA LEU A 164 15.43 -2.78 14.83
C LEU A 164 15.75 -3.93 15.78
N HIS A 165 16.55 -3.66 16.80
CA HIS A 165 16.88 -4.64 17.84
C HIS A 165 15.66 -4.99 18.72
N HIS A 166 14.80 -4.00 18.99
CA HIS A 166 13.65 -4.15 19.88
C HIS A 166 12.41 -3.41 19.37
N PHE A 167 11.32 -4.13 19.16
CA PHE A 167 10.00 -3.57 18.88
C PHE A 167 8.89 -4.37 19.58
N TYR A 168 7.73 -3.74 19.74
CA TYR A 168 6.51 -4.35 20.25
C TYR A 168 5.39 -4.14 19.23
N ALA A 169 4.51 -5.13 19.06
CA ALA A 169 3.37 -5.04 18.16
C ALA A 169 2.06 -5.37 18.88
N TYR A 170 1.03 -4.55 18.67
CA TYR A 170 -0.32 -4.78 19.18
C TYR A 170 -1.27 -5.19 18.05
N ARG A 171 -1.95 -6.34 18.20
CA ARG A 171 -3.04 -6.82 17.34
C ARG A 171 -4.33 -6.94 18.15
N SER A 172 -5.46 -6.70 17.52
CA SER A 172 -6.80 -6.83 18.13
C SER A 172 -7.26 -8.29 18.28
N LYS A 173 -6.80 -9.19 17.41
CA LYS A 173 -7.25 -10.59 17.34
C LYS A 173 -6.26 -11.57 17.96
N TYR A 174 -6.73 -12.34 18.92
CA TYR A 174 -5.92 -13.29 19.70
C TYR A 174 -5.36 -14.45 18.87
N ASN A 175 -6.15 -15.01 17.95
CA ASN A 175 -5.80 -16.23 17.21
C ASN A 175 -4.69 -16.06 16.15
N GLU A 176 -4.34 -14.82 15.80
CA GLU A 176 -3.37 -14.52 14.75
C GLU A 176 -1.93 -14.30 15.29
N ARG A 177 -1.74 -14.24 16.63
CA ARG A 177 -0.40 -14.09 17.25
C ARG A 177 0.56 -15.19 16.80
N SER A 178 0.12 -16.45 16.85
CA SER A 178 0.96 -17.62 16.54
C SER A 178 1.51 -17.60 15.10
N PHE A 179 0.82 -16.93 14.17
CA PHE A 179 1.21 -16.83 12.77
C PHE A 179 2.32 -15.78 12.56
N LEU A 180 2.26 -14.62 13.23
CA LEU A 180 3.39 -13.68 13.19
C LEU A 180 4.63 -14.24 13.87
N LEU A 181 4.48 -14.90 15.03
CA LEU A 181 5.62 -15.48 15.74
C LEU A 181 6.33 -16.56 14.91
N SER A 182 5.59 -17.35 14.11
CA SER A 182 6.20 -18.36 13.23
C SER A 182 6.81 -17.81 11.94
N ILE A 183 6.39 -16.62 11.47
CA ILE A 183 7.02 -15.94 10.32
C ILE A 183 8.31 -15.24 10.75
N TYR A 184 8.26 -14.50 11.85
CA TYR A 184 9.36 -13.62 12.30
C TYR A 184 10.22 -14.23 13.42
N ASN A 185 10.06 -15.54 13.71
CA ASN A 185 10.76 -16.29 14.76
C ASN A 185 10.81 -15.58 16.14
N ALA A 186 9.78 -14.78 16.44
CA ALA A 186 9.70 -13.93 17.62
C ALA A 186 9.18 -14.70 18.85
N VAL A 187 9.45 -14.13 20.04
CA VAL A 187 9.19 -14.74 21.36
C VAL A 187 8.05 -14.00 22.10
#